data_AF-A0A958D0E0-F1
#
_entry.id   AF-A0A958D0E0-F1
#
_cell.length_a   1.000
_cell.length_b   1.000
_cell.length_c   1.000
_cell.angle_alpha   90.00
_cell.angle_beta   90.00
_cell.angle_gamma   90.00
#
_symmetry.space_group_name_H-M   'P 1'
#
loop_
_entity.id
_entity.type
_entity.pdbx_description
1 polymer ?
#
loop_
_entity_poly.entity_id
_entity_poly.type
_entity_poly.pdbx_seq_one_letter_code
_entity_poly.pdbx_strand_id
1 'polypeptide(L)'
;MSDLAEKIKTSRQLTIEVGHMKFFARRLTWLEYARIQSGRVDDFSALTELQLVTGWENVHGRDIDPNGGDELVPFDRQTFDEVIVDMPTAYQAINEKITRATQEFFKAREENAKNSVAGTTKASAK
;
A
#
# COMPACT_ATOMS: atom_id res chain seq x y z
N MET A 1 -8.24 6.65 -23.69
CA MET A 1 -7.27 6.79 -22.57
C MET A 1 -6.65 5.43 -22.35
N SER A 2 -5.32 5.33 -22.28
CA SER A 2 -4.60 4.07 -22.50
C SER A 2 -4.90 3.01 -21.44
N ASP A 3 -5.39 1.86 -21.89
CA ASP A 3 -5.68 0.65 -21.10
C ASP A 3 -4.51 0.25 -20.16
N LEU A 4 -3.28 0.55 -20.57
CA LEU A 4 -2.09 0.29 -19.76
C LEU A 4 -1.98 1.15 -18.49
N ALA A 5 -2.38 2.42 -18.53
CA ALA A 5 -2.27 3.30 -17.37
C ALA A 5 -3.21 2.88 -16.24
N GLU A 6 -4.45 2.50 -16.59
CA GLU A 6 -5.42 1.95 -15.64
C GLU A 6 -4.98 0.59 -15.10
N LYS A 7 -4.49 -0.31 -15.96
CA LYS A 7 -3.89 -1.59 -15.52
C LYS A 7 -2.78 -1.40 -14.50
N ILE A 8 -1.90 -0.42 -14.72
CA ILE A 8 -0.81 -0.11 -13.78
C ILE A 8 -1.37 0.42 -12.45
N LYS A 9 -2.39 1.29 -12.47
CA LYS A 9 -3.04 1.78 -11.24
C LYS A 9 -3.69 0.63 -10.46
N THR A 10 -4.49 -0.20 -11.13
CA THR A 10 -5.14 -1.37 -10.51
C THR A 10 -4.11 -2.34 -9.93
N SER A 11 -2.98 -2.56 -10.59
CA SER A 11 -1.90 -3.43 -10.09
C SER A 11 -1.23 -2.95 -8.80
N ARG A 12 -1.44 -1.69 -8.42
CA ARG A 12 -0.92 -1.11 -7.18
C ARG A 12 -1.95 -1.15 -6.06
N GLN A 13 -3.24 -1.35 -6.35
CA GLN A 13 -4.27 -1.35 -5.33
C GLN A 13 -4.11 -2.56 -4.39
N LEU A 14 -4.33 -2.30 -3.10
CA LEU A 14 -4.27 -3.26 -2.02
C LEU A 14 -5.54 -3.12 -1.20
N THR A 15 -6.07 -4.26 -0.77
CA THR A 15 -7.13 -4.35 0.22
C THR A 15 -6.55 -5.01 1.46
N ILE A 16 -6.84 -4.42 2.62
CA ILE A 16 -6.25 -4.79 3.90
C ILE A 16 -7.39 -4.90 4.91
N GLU A 17 -7.55 -6.06 5.53
CA GLU A 17 -8.60 -6.32 6.50
C GLU A 17 -8.00 -6.39 7.90
N VAL A 18 -8.58 -5.66 8.85
CA VAL A 18 -8.17 -5.61 10.25
C VAL A 18 -9.43 -5.78 11.10
N GLY A 19 -9.68 -7.00 11.55
CA GLY A 19 -10.96 -7.34 12.19
C GLY A 19 -12.12 -7.18 11.21
N HIS A 20 -13.10 -6.33 11.54
CA HIS A 20 -14.20 -5.97 10.65
C HIS A 20 -13.90 -4.76 9.75
N MET A 21 -12.85 -4.00 10.06
CA MET A 21 -12.45 -2.83 9.28
C MET A 21 -11.72 -3.25 8.01
N LYS A 22 -11.94 -2.50 6.94
CA LYS A 22 -11.29 -2.73 5.65
C LYS A 22 -10.66 -1.45 5.15
N PHE A 23 -9.39 -1.50 4.80
CA PHE A 23 -8.62 -0.37 4.29
C PHE A 23 -8.23 -0.62 2.84
N PHE A 24 -8.29 0.45 2.06
CA PHE A 24 -7.82 0.47 0.68
C PHE A 24 -6.54 1.28 0.62
N ALA A 25 -5.50 0.66 0.08
CA ALA A 25 -4.21 1.30 -0.03
C ALA A 25 -3.58 1.06 -1.40
N ARG A 26 -2.43 1.67 -1.62
CA ARG A 26 -1.56 1.38 -2.75
C ARG A 26 -0.19 0.90 -2.29
N ARG A 27 0.40 0.01 -3.09
CA ARG A 27 1.82 -0.34 -2.99
C ARG A 27 2.70 0.89 -3.19
N LEU A 28 3.85 0.91 -2.52
CA LEU A 28 4.88 1.92 -2.74
C LEU A 28 5.42 1.87 -4.17
N THR A 29 5.74 3.04 -4.69
CA THR A 29 6.62 3.17 -5.86
C THR A 29 8.08 2.99 -5.45
N TRP A 30 8.96 2.78 -6.43
CA TRP A 30 10.41 2.67 -6.16
C TRP A 30 10.97 3.91 -5.47
N LEU A 31 10.58 5.12 -5.90
CA LEU A 31 11.04 6.38 -5.32
C LEU A 31 10.61 6.53 -3.86
N GLU A 32 9.37 6.15 -3.54
CA GLU A 32 8.83 6.19 -2.18
C GLU A 32 9.52 5.16 -1.28
N TYR A 33 9.71 3.93 -1.77
CA TYR A 33 10.45 2.91 -1.04
C TYR A 33 11.90 3.34 -0.75
N ALA A 34 12.58 3.97 -1.71
CA ALA A 34 13.93 4.52 -1.51
C ALA A 34 13.96 5.68 -0.49
N ARG A 35 12.90 6.51 -0.43
CA ARG A 35 12.80 7.59 0.58
C ARG A 35 12.70 7.03 1.99
N ILE A 36 11.88 5.99 2.19
CA ILE A 36 11.76 5.29 3.46
C ILE A 36 13.10 4.66 3.85
N GLN A 37 13.72 3.89 2.94
CA GLN A 37 15.01 3.22 3.21
C GLN A 37 16.18 4.17 3.49
N SER A 38 16.14 5.40 2.96
CA SER A 38 17.16 6.41 3.21
C SER A 38 16.94 7.20 4.50
N GLY A 39 15.90 6.89 5.28
CA GLY A 39 15.53 7.60 6.51
C GLY A 39 15.06 9.04 6.26
N ARG A 40 14.59 9.35 5.04
CA ARG A 40 14.04 10.68 4.71
C ARG A 40 12.58 10.83 5.11
N VAL A 41 11.92 9.71 5.34
CA VAL A 41 10.55 9.60 5.85
C VAL A 41 10.62 8.54 6.94
N ASP A 42 10.07 8.83 8.10
CA ASP A 42 10.03 7.86 9.19
C ASP A 42 9.05 6.74 8.84
N ASP A 43 9.40 5.51 9.20
CA ASP A 43 8.53 4.33 9.00
C ASP A 43 7.16 4.50 9.67
N PHE A 44 7.06 5.37 10.67
CA PHE A 44 5.85 5.72 11.42
C PHE A 44 4.98 6.82 10.77
N SER A 45 5.54 7.66 9.89
CA SER A 45 4.79 8.71 9.19
C SER A 45 4.53 8.37 7.72
N ALA A 46 5.12 7.29 7.21
CA ALA A 46 5.01 6.91 5.80
C ALA A 46 3.56 6.76 5.30
N LEU A 47 2.62 6.26 6.12
CA LEU A 47 1.22 6.12 5.72
C LEU A 47 0.52 7.46 5.51
N THR A 48 0.82 8.43 6.37
CA THR A 48 0.23 9.77 6.36
C THR A 48 0.91 10.65 5.31
N GLU A 49 2.24 10.73 5.33
CA GLU A 49 3.03 11.57 4.42
C GLU A 49 2.95 11.14 2.95
N LEU A 50 2.95 9.84 2.67
CA LEU A 50 2.94 9.33 1.29
C LEU A 50 1.53 9.07 0.76
N GLN A 51 0.51 9.35 1.57
CA GLN A 51 -0.89 9.18 1.23
C GLN A 51 -1.20 7.82 0.60
N LEU A 52 -0.74 6.75 1.27
CA LEU A 52 -0.81 5.39 0.72
C LEU A 52 -2.18 4.77 0.89
N VAL A 53 -2.92 5.16 1.94
CA VAL A 53 -4.31 4.77 2.16
C VAL A 53 -5.23 5.70 1.39
N THR A 54 -6.09 5.13 0.56
CA THR A 54 -7.02 5.83 -0.33
C THR A 54 -8.47 5.72 0.11
N GLY A 55 -8.76 4.89 1.11
CA GLY A 55 -10.11 4.68 1.60
C GLY A 55 -10.18 3.69 2.76
N TRP A 56 -11.33 3.65 3.42
CA TRP A 56 -11.72 2.57 4.32
C TRP A 56 -13.21 2.23 4.18
N GLU A 57 -13.60 1.09 4.72
CA GLU A 57 -14.96 0.56 4.80
C GLU A 57 -15.14 -0.07 6.20
N ASN A 58 -16.39 -0.05 6.70
CA ASN A 58 -16.79 -0.66 7.97
C ASN A 58 -16.07 -0.13 9.22
N VAL A 59 -15.47 1.05 9.16
CA VAL A 59 -14.91 1.73 10.33
C VAL A 59 -16.04 2.41 11.09
N HIS A 60 -16.17 2.11 12.38
CA HIS A 60 -17.17 2.68 13.26
C HIS A 60 -16.56 3.75 14.17
N GLY A 61 -17.40 4.63 14.73
CA GLY A 61 -16.96 5.64 15.70
C GLY A 61 -16.18 5.03 16.87
N ARG A 62 -16.68 3.91 17.42
CA ARG A 62 -16.04 3.15 18.50
C ARG A 62 -14.67 2.54 18.16
N ASP A 63 -14.35 2.37 16.88
CA ASP A 63 -13.04 1.88 16.44
C ASP A 63 -11.97 2.99 16.51
N ILE A 64 -12.41 4.25 16.55
CA ILE A 64 -11.59 5.46 16.47
C ILE A 64 -11.52 6.15 17.84
N ASP A 65 -12.66 6.41 18.46
CA ASP A 65 -12.79 7.09 19.75
C ASP A 65 -13.40 6.12 20.77
N PRO A 66 -12.80 5.96 21.97
CA PRO A 66 -13.39 5.17 23.05
C PRO A 66 -14.84 5.55 23.43
N ASN A 67 -15.25 6.79 23.14
CA ASN A 67 -16.61 7.30 23.35
C ASN A 67 -17.45 7.34 22.06
N GLY A 68 -16.89 6.89 20.94
CA GLY A 68 -17.59 6.81 19.66
C GLY A 68 -18.68 5.73 19.65
N GLY A 69 -19.64 5.87 18.75
CA GLY A 69 -20.77 4.96 18.66
C GLY A 69 -20.62 3.90 17.55
N ASP A 70 -21.77 3.30 17.24
CA ASP A 70 -21.92 2.24 16.22
C ASP A 70 -22.22 2.82 14.82
N GLU A 71 -22.13 4.13 14.65
CA GLU A 71 -22.20 4.77 13.35
C GLU A 71 -20.97 4.46 12.50
N LEU A 72 -21.18 4.24 11.21
CA LEU A 72 -20.11 4.14 10.23
C LEU A 72 -19.49 5.51 9.99
N VAL A 73 -18.17 5.56 10.06
CA VAL A 73 -17.39 6.76 9.78
C VAL A 73 -16.94 6.73 8.32
N PRO A 74 -17.42 7.66 7.47
CA PRO A 74 -16.96 7.72 6.09
C PRO A 74 -15.46 8.05 6.04
N PHE A 75 -14.77 7.55 5.02
CA PHE A 75 -13.36 7.89 4.86
C PHE A 75 -13.22 9.36 4.53
N ASP A 76 -12.52 10.06 5.41
CA ASP A 76 -11.98 11.39 5.16
C ASP A 76 -10.48 11.37 5.41
N ARG A 77 -9.73 12.08 4.57
CA ARG A 77 -8.27 12.03 4.62
C ARG A 77 -7.74 12.64 5.92
N GLN A 78 -8.30 13.77 6.32
CA GLN A 78 -7.88 14.46 7.53
C GLN A 78 -8.23 13.61 8.76
N THR A 79 -9.42 13.01 8.78
CA THR A 79 -9.79 12.06 9.84
C THR A 79 -8.83 10.88 9.88
N PHE A 80 -8.51 10.24 8.75
CA PHE A 80 -7.57 9.12 8.72
C PHE A 80 -6.20 9.48 9.32
N ASP A 81 -5.64 10.62 8.91
CA ASP A 81 -4.30 11.04 9.34
C ASP A 81 -4.23 11.30 10.86
N GLU A 82 -5.32 11.81 11.46
CA GLU A 82 -5.41 12.03 12.91
C GLU A 82 -5.67 10.74 13.71
N VAL A 83 -6.45 9.80 13.18
CA VAL A 83 -6.87 8.63 13.97
C VAL A 83 -5.91 7.46 13.88
N ILE A 84 -5.22 7.31 12.75
CA ILE A 84 -4.40 6.12 12.51
C ILE A 84 -3.20 6.04 13.47
N VAL A 85 -2.74 7.19 13.99
CA VAL A 85 -1.66 7.27 14.99
C VAL A 85 -2.07 6.69 16.33
N ASP A 86 -3.37 6.74 16.66
CA ASP A 86 -3.95 6.19 17.89
C ASP A 86 -4.41 4.73 17.72
N MET A 87 -4.30 4.16 16.51
CA MET A 87 -4.68 2.79 16.18
C MET A 87 -3.46 1.91 15.84
N PRO A 88 -2.58 1.58 16.80
CA PRO A 88 -1.29 0.94 16.52
C PRO A 88 -1.41 -0.41 15.81
N THR A 89 -2.44 -1.21 16.13
CA THR A 89 -2.68 -2.50 15.48
C THR A 89 -3.07 -2.33 14.00
N ALA A 90 -3.94 -1.36 13.69
CA ALA A 90 -4.32 -1.08 12.31
C ALA A 90 -3.14 -0.48 11.53
N TYR A 91 -2.41 0.46 12.15
CA TYR A 91 -1.20 1.05 11.58
C TYR A 91 -0.20 -0.03 11.15
N GLN A 92 0.16 -0.93 12.07
CA GLN A 92 1.13 -1.99 11.81
C GLN A 92 0.66 -2.93 10.70
N ALA A 93 -0.59 -3.38 10.75
CA ALA A 93 -1.14 -4.28 9.74
C ALA A 93 -1.12 -3.66 8.33
N ILE A 94 -1.47 -2.37 8.22
CA ILE A 94 -1.44 -1.64 6.95
C ILE A 94 -0.01 -1.52 6.44
N ASN A 95 0.91 -1.08 7.29
CA ASN A 95 2.30 -0.85 6.90
C ASN A 95 3.00 -2.15 6.48
N GLU A 96 2.81 -3.23 7.24
CA GLU A 96 3.37 -4.55 6.91
C GLU A 96 2.86 -5.04 5.55
N LYS A 97 1.55 -4.93 5.31
CA LYS A 97 0.92 -5.38 4.07
C LYS A 97 1.43 -4.60 2.85
N ILE A 98 1.56 -3.27 2.97
CA ILE A 98 2.11 -2.43 1.90
C ILE A 98 3.58 -2.75 1.64
N THR A 99 4.39 -2.88 2.69
CA THR A 99 5.82 -3.17 2.57
C THR A 99 6.05 -4.54 1.93
N ARG A 100 5.33 -5.56 2.39
CA ARG A 100 5.39 -6.91 1.83
C ARG A 100 4.98 -6.94 0.35
N ALA A 101 3.85 -6.32 0.01
CA ALA A 101 3.41 -6.23 -1.38
C ALA A 101 4.42 -5.50 -2.27
N THR A 102 5.13 -4.51 -1.71
CA THR A 102 6.21 -3.78 -2.38
C THR A 102 7.40 -4.69 -2.68
N GLN A 103 7.87 -5.42 -1.67
CA GLN A 103 8.98 -6.36 -1.82
C GLN A 103 8.67 -7.49 -2.81
N GLU A 104 7.49 -8.09 -2.73
CA GLU A 104 7.04 -9.14 -3.65
C GLU A 104 7.02 -8.65 -5.09
N PHE A 105 6.56 -7.42 -5.34
CA PHE A 105 6.56 -6.83 -6.67
C PHE A 105 7.98 -6.59 -7.22
N PHE A 106 8.90 -6.07 -6.42
CA PHE A 106 10.28 -5.86 -6.87
C PHE A 106 10.99 -7.18 -7.13
N LYS A 107 10.82 -8.18 -6.28
CA LYS A 107 11.35 -9.53 -6.48
C LYS A 107 10.82 -10.14 -7.79
N ALA A 108 9.52 -10.10 -8.02
CA ALA A 108 8.93 -10.61 -9.27
C ALA A 108 9.46 -9.88 -10.52
N ARG A 109 9.70 -8.56 -10.42
CA ARG A 109 10.28 -7.77 -11.51
C ARG A 109 11.74 -8.16 -11.79
N GLU A 110 12.54 -8.41 -10.77
CA GLU A 110 13.92 -8.89 -10.92
C GLU A 110 13.98 -10.29 -11.51
N GLU A 111 13.13 -11.21 -11.06
CA GLU A 111 13.03 -12.57 -11.59
C GLU A 111 12.63 -12.55 -13.07
N ASN A 112 11.64 -11.73 -13.45
CA ASN A 112 11.26 -11.54 -14.85
C ASN A 112 12.39 -10.95 -15.70
N ALA A 113 13.20 -10.03 -15.15
CA ALA A 113 14.36 -9.49 -15.84
C ALA A 113 15.46 -10.55 -16.05
N LYS A 114 15.72 -11.41 -15.06
CA LYS A 114 16.69 -12.52 -15.20
C LYS A 114 16.25 -13.54 -16.26
N ASN A 115 14.95 -13.86 -16.29
CA ASN A 115 14.38 -14.82 -17.23
C ASN A 115 14.26 -14.27 -18.66
N SER A 116 14.12 -12.96 -18.85
CA SER A 116 14.03 -12.34 -20.19
C SER A 116 15.39 -12.21 -20.87
N VAL A 117 16.48 -12.05 -20.11
CA VAL A 117 17.86 -11.99 -20.67
C VAL A 117 18.37 -13.38 -21.09
N ALA A 118 17.89 -14.46 -20.46
CA ALA A 118 18.27 -15.83 -20.80
C ALA A 118 17.67 -16.35 -22.13
N GLY A 119 16.70 -15.63 -22.73
CA GLY A 119 15.98 -16.06 -23.94
C GLY A 119 16.59 -15.64 -25.27
N THR A 120 17.57 -14.73 -25.30
CA THR A 120 17.99 -14.06 -26.56
C THR A 120 19.25 -14.61 -27.22
N THR A 121 19.89 -15.66 -26.67
CA THR A 121 21.16 -16.17 -27.21
C THR A 121 21.06 -17.44 -28.07
N LYS A 122 19.85 -17.87 -28.48
CA LYS A 122 19.68 -19.07 -29.33
C LYS A 122 18.69 -18.93 -30.50
N ALA A 123 18.63 -17.77 -31.14
CA ALA A 123 17.91 -17.65 -32.41
C ALA A 123 18.61 -16.65 -33.34
N SER A 124 19.63 -17.10 -34.05
CA SER A 124 20.02 -16.68 -35.42
C SER A 124 21.42 -17.20 -35.76
N ALA A 125 21.51 -18.51 -35.99
CA ALA A 125 22.62 -19.10 -36.72
C ALA A 125 22.05 -20.26 -37.55
N LYS A 126 21.40 -19.92 -38.66
CA LYS A 126 21.40 -20.76 -39.86
C LYS A 126 20.97 -19.97 -41.08
#